data_AF-A0A0K0CWR2-F1
#
_entry.id   AF-A0A0K0CWR2-F1
#
_cell.length_a   1.000
_cell.length_b   1.000
_cell.length_c   1.000
_cell.angle_alpha   90.00
_cell.angle_beta   90.00
_cell.angle_gamma   90.00
#
_symmetry.space_group_name_H-M   'P 1'
#
loop_
_entity.id
_entity.type
_entity.pdbx_description
1 polymer ?
#
loop_
_entity_poly.entity_id
_entity_poly.type
_entity_poly.pdbx_seq_one_letter_code
_entity_poly.pdbx_strand_id
1 'polypeptide(L)'
;FGSKFCEYLSIVWFGDNRASIEFHERGKKHKEALAAKLRELSRASREKEKAVSFLKWPFIFEIFCHTRNSIHRALATGLSSKIFDPRQLKDIGSMAREMAKRKNEMQEIKAEKRVRHCQLLQNCFKRQKK
;
A
#
# COMPACT_ATOMS: atom_id res chain seq x y z
N PHE A 1 47.39 -10.23 13.57
CA PHE A 1 46.42 -11.30 13.89
C PHE A 1 45.03 -10.71 13.87
N GLY A 2 44.16 -11.16 12.98
CA GLY A 2 42.77 -10.69 12.90
C GLY A 2 41.88 -11.46 13.88
N SER A 3 41.00 -10.75 14.58
CA SER A 3 39.90 -11.33 15.35
C SER A 3 38.57 -10.98 14.67
N LYS A 4 37.61 -11.90 14.75
CA LYS A 4 36.26 -11.75 14.22
C LYS A 4 35.27 -11.75 15.38
N PHE A 5 34.24 -10.92 15.24
CA PHE A 5 33.19 -10.73 16.24
C PHE A 5 31.88 -11.29 15.72
N CYS A 6 31.10 -11.91 16.61
CA CYS A 6 29.76 -12.39 16.30
C CYS A 6 28.71 -11.46 16.89
N GLU A 7 27.90 -10.84 16.04
CA GLU A 7 26.84 -9.90 16.44
C GLU A 7 25.76 -10.55 17.32
N TYR A 8 25.54 -11.86 17.16
CA TYR A 8 24.52 -12.60 17.90
C TYR A 8 25.03 -13.12 19.26
N LEU A 9 26.33 -13.36 19.37
CA LEU A 9 27.02 -13.75 20.60
C LEU A 9 28.06 -12.69 20.92
N SER A 10 27.57 -11.55 21.38
CA SER A 10 28.35 -10.34 21.69
C SER A 10 29.46 -10.52 22.73
N ILE A 11 29.56 -11.70 23.35
CA ILE A 11 30.56 -12.06 24.35
C ILE A 11 31.77 -12.79 23.76
N VAL A 12 31.77 -13.20 22.48
CA VAL A 12 32.83 -14.04 21.92
C VAL A 12 33.58 -13.33 20.79
N TRP A 13 34.89 -13.22 20.98
CA TRP A 13 35.86 -12.90 19.95
C TRP A 13 36.57 -14.19 19.54
N PHE A 14 36.58 -14.52 18.26
CA PHE A 14 37.29 -15.68 17.73
C PHE A 14 38.42 -15.24 16.80
N GLY A 15 39.42 -16.10 16.64
CA GLY A 15 40.47 -15.88 15.64
C GLY A 15 39.87 -15.90 14.24
N ASP A 16 40.51 -15.20 13.31
CA ASP A 16 40.15 -15.20 11.88
C ASP A 16 40.61 -16.48 11.15
N ASN A 17 40.50 -17.62 11.82
CA ASN A 17 40.84 -18.95 11.30
C ASN A 17 39.56 -19.71 10.98
N ARG A 18 39.52 -20.27 9.76
CA ARG A 18 38.32 -20.91 9.18
C ARG A 18 37.70 -22.00 10.08
N ALA A 19 38.54 -22.78 10.75
CA ALA A 19 38.08 -23.80 11.71
C ALA A 19 37.33 -23.19 12.90
N SER A 20 37.84 -22.10 13.50
CA SER A 20 37.22 -21.49 14.68
C SER A 20 35.88 -20.82 14.34
N ILE A 21 35.73 -20.27 13.14
CA ILE A 21 34.46 -19.71 12.65
C ILE A 21 33.41 -20.84 12.53
N GLU A 22 33.78 -21.94 11.88
CA GLU A 22 32.88 -23.07 11.66
C GLU A 22 32.43 -23.74 12.98
N PHE A 23 33.33 -23.84 13.96
CA PHE A 23 32.98 -24.32 15.30
C PHE A 23 32.06 -23.34 16.06
N HIS A 24 32.29 -22.03 15.92
CA HIS A 24 31.46 -21.01 16.56
C HIS A 24 30.03 -21.03 16.02
N GLU A 25 29.87 -21.01 14.70
CA GLU A 25 28.55 -21.01 14.03
C GLU A 25 27.78 -22.32 14.25
N ARG A 26 28.49 -23.45 14.33
CA ARG A 26 27.87 -24.75 14.64
C ARG A 26 27.51 -24.91 16.12
N GLY A 27 28.07 -24.08 16.99
CA GLY A 27 27.90 -24.13 18.44
C GLY A 27 26.43 -23.99 18.86
N LYS A 28 26.01 -24.82 19.83
CA LYS A 28 24.64 -24.86 20.34
C LYS A 28 24.18 -23.49 20.87
N LYS A 29 25.06 -22.79 21.60
CA LYS A 29 24.78 -21.45 22.14
C LYS A 29 24.48 -20.40 21.04
N HIS A 30 25.19 -20.47 19.91
CA HIS A 30 25.00 -19.54 18.79
C HIS A 30 23.64 -19.75 18.14
N LYS A 31 23.31 -21.02 17.85
CA LYS A 31 22.01 -21.40 17.27
C LYS A 31 20.83 -21.04 18.17
N GLU A 32 20.97 -21.22 19.49
CA GLU A 32 19.94 -20.85 20.46
C GLU A 32 19.73 -19.34 20.52
N ALA A 33 20.82 -18.55 20.55
CA ALA A 33 20.73 -17.08 20.52
C ALA A 33 20.08 -16.57 19.22
N LEU A 34 20.47 -17.13 18.08
CA LEU A 34 19.84 -16.85 16.79
C LEU A 34 18.34 -17.18 16.77
N ALA A 35 17.98 -18.37 17.26
CA ALA A 35 16.58 -18.80 17.30
C ALA A 35 15.74 -17.92 18.24
N ALA A 36 16.30 -17.48 19.37
CA ALA A 36 15.64 -16.55 20.28
C ALA A 36 15.41 -15.19 19.60
N LYS A 37 16.42 -14.62 18.95
CA LYS A 37 16.31 -13.36 18.21
C LYS A 37 15.30 -13.43 17.08
N LEU A 38 15.25 -14.54 16.34
CA LEU A 38 14.27 -14.73 15.27
C LEU A 38 12.83 -14.79 15.83
N ARG A 39 12.63 -15.45 16.97
CA ARG A 39 11.32 -15.49 17.66
C ARG A 39 10.90 -14.11 18.17
N GLU A 40 11.83 -13.34 18.73
CA GLU A 40 11.60 -11.95 19.17
C GLU A 40 11.17 -11.06 18.00
N LEU A 41 11.92 -11.08 16.89
CA LEU A 41 11.61 -10.32 15.69
C LEU A 41 10.25 -10.70 15.09
N SER A 42 9.92 -11.99 15.06
CA SER A 42 8.63 -12.46 14.56
C SER A 42 7.46 -11.94 15.40
N ARG A 43 7.58 -11.95 16.72
CA ARG A 43 6.56 -11.39 17.64
C ARG A 43 6.43 -9.88 17.46
N ALA A 44 7.55 -9.16 17.43
CA ALA A 44 7.57 -7.72 17.22
C ALA A 44 6.93 -7.31 15.87
N SER A 45 7.13 -8.09 14.80
CA SER A 45 6.47 -7.83 13.50
C SER A 45 4.95 -7.91 13.60
N ARG A 46 4.42 -8.95 14.26
CA ARG A 46 2.97 -9.15 14.42
C ARG A 46 2.33 -8.06 15.29
N GLU A 47 3.04 -7.62 16.34
CA GLU A 47 2.58 -6.51 17.18
C GLU A 47 2.60 -5.18 16.43
N LYS A 48 3.64 -4.93 15.62
CA LYS A 48 3.70 -3.77 14.74
C LYS A 48 2.57 -3.77 13.71
N GLU A 49 2.24 -4.91 13.11
CA GLU A 49 1.10 -5.03 12.19
C GLU A 49 -0.25 -4.75 12.88
N LYS A 50 -0.43 -5.23 14.12
CA LYS A 50 -1.62 -4.91 14.92
C LYS A 50 -1.68 -3.43 15.29
N ALA A 51 -0.56 -2.83 15.70
CA ALA A 51 -0.50 -1.40 16.01
C ALA A 51 -0.74 -0.54 14.76
N VAL A 52 -0.11 -0.90 13.64
CA VAL A 52 -0.31 -0.21 12.35
C VAL A 52 -1.75 -0.39 11.88
N SER A 53 -2.35 -1.57 11.96
CA SER A 53 -3.77 -1.75 11.59
C SER A 53 -4.71 -1.01 12.53
N PHE A 54 -4.44 -1.01 13.85
CA PHE A 54 -5.20 -0.25 14.84
C PHE A 54 -5.09 1.26 14.66
N LEU A 55 -3.94 1.79 14.23
CA LEU A 55 -3.76 3.23 13.95
C LEU A 55 -4.20 3.61 12.52
N LYS A 56 -4.13 2.66 11.58
CA LYS A 56 -4.64 2.80 10.22
C LYS A 56 -6.16 2.90 10.22
N TRP A 57 -6.87 2.19 11.09
CA TRP A 57 -8.33 2.30 11.22
C TRP A 57 -8.85 3.71 11.56
N PRO A 58 -8.39 4.38 12.63
CA PRO A 58 -8.81 5.74 12.98
C PRO A 58 -8.30 6.76 11.97
N PHE A 59 -7.11 6.60 11.39
CA PHE A 59 -6.63 7.51 10.34
C PHE A 59 -7.41 7.36 9.02
N ILE A 60 -7.74 6.13 8.61
CA ILE A 60 -8.66 5.88 7.49
C ILE A 60 -10.06 6.35 7.83
N PHE A 61 -10.52 6.18 9.08
CA PHE A 61 -11.83 6.64 9.53
C PHE A 61 -11.92 8.16 9.57
N GLU A 62 -10.85 8.85 9.95
CA GLU A 62 -10.75 10.30 9.94
C GLU A 62 -10.70 10.82 8.50
N ILE A 63 -9.86 10.24 7.63
CA ILE A 63 -9.88 10.53 6.18
C ILE A 63 -11.27 10.24 5.60
N PHE A 64 -11.91 9.13 5.98
CA PHE A 64 -13.24 8.74 5.53
C PHE A 64 -14.29 9.72 6.05
N CYS A 65 -14.25 10.16 7.30
CA CYS A 65 -15.20 11.11 7.88
C CYS A 65 -14.97 12.54 7.37
N HIS A 66 -13.74 12.96 7.14
CA HIS A 66 -13.42 14.24 6.53
C HIS A 66 -13.83 14.26 5.05
N THR A 67 -13.56 13.16 4.34
CA THR A 67 -14.10 12.92 2.99
C THR A 67 -15.62 12.86 3.01
N ARG A 68 -16.25 12.24 4.03
CA ARG A 68 -17.70 12.16 4.18
C ARG A 68 -18.32 13.50 4.54
N ASN A 69 -17.67 14.36 5.32
CA ASN A 69 -18.10 15.73 5.59
C ASN A 69 -17.95 16.62 4.34
N SER A 70 -16.94 16.35 3.50
CA SER A 70 -16.80 16.94 2.17
C SER A 70 -17.87 16.43 1.19
N ILE A 71 -18.20 15.13 1.24
CA ILE A 71 -19.29 14.52 0.47
C ILE A 71 -20.65 14.98 0.99
N HIS A 72 -20.84 15.24 2.29
CA HIS A 72 -22.11 15.72 2.84
C HIS A 72 -22.35 17.19 2.46
N ARG A 73 -21.31 18.01 2.36
CA ARG A 73 -21.40 19.34 1.71
C ARG A 73 -21.62 19.23 0.21
N ALA A 74 -20.97 18.27 -0.48
CA ALA A 74 -21.17 18.04 -1.92
C ALA A 74 -22.57 17.50 -2.26
N LEU A 75 -23.16 16.70 -1.35
CA LEU A 75 -24.51 16.17 -1.36
C LEU A 75 -25.54 17.29 -1.17
N ALA A 76 -25.26 18.24 -0.27
CA ALA A 76 -26.07 19.46 -0.13
C ALA A 76 -26.00 20.38 -1.36
N THR A 77 -24.92 20.34 -2.15
CA THR A 77 -24.80 21.08 -3.42
C THR A 77 -25.36 20.36 -4.66
N GLY A 78 -26.16 19.29 -4.49
CA GLY A 78 -26.92 18.71 -5.60
C GLY A 78 -26.12 17.89 -6.62
N LEU A 79 -24.90 17.46 -6.30
CA LEU A 79 -24.11 16.56 -7.18
C LEU A 79 -24.41 15.05 -6.99
N SER A 80 -25.44 14.72 -6.21
CA SER A 80 -25.73 13.33 -5.79
C SER A 80 -26.98 12.77 -6.47
N SER A 81 -26.90 12.52 -7.76
CA SER A 81 -27.92 11.75 -8.50
C SER A 81 -27.32 10.57 -9.26
N LYS A 82 -26.03 10.26 -9.03
CA LYS A 82 -25.26 9.22 -9.76
C LYS A 82 -24.53 8.23 -8.85
N ILE A 83 -24.74 8.30 -7.53
CA ILE A 83 -24.17 7.33 -6.59
C ILE A 83 -25.01 6.06 -6.71
N PHE A 84 -24.35 4.96 -7.09
CA PHE A 84 -24.99 3.67 -7.33
C PHE A 84 -25.51 3.09 -6.00
N ASP A 85 -26.84 3.10 -5.82
CA ASP A 85 -27.50 2.49 -4.67
C ASP A 85 -27.98 1.07 -5.01
N PRO A 86 -27.34 0.01 -4.47
CA PRO A 86 -27.68 -1.38 -4.80
C PRO A 86 -29.06 -1.82 -4.30
N ARG A 87 -29.72 -1.02 -3.44
CA ARG A 87 -31.09 -1.29 -2.96
C ARG A 87 -32.17 -0.80 -3.95
N GLN A 88 -31.81 0.06 -4.91
CA GLN A 88 -32.76 0.61 -5.88
C GLN A 88 -32.92 -0.28 -7.13
N LEU A 89 -32.03 -1.26 -7.35
CA LEU A 89 -32.10 -2.18 -8.47
C LEU A 89 -32.77 -3.48 -8.04
N LYS A 90 -33.93 -3.78 -8.64
CA LYS A 90 -34.73 -4.96 -8.30
C LYS A 90 -34.18 -6.27 -8.87
N ASP A 91 -33.44 -6.22 -9.99
CA ASP A 91 -33.00 -7.42 -10.73
C ASP A 91 -31.53 -7.36 -11.19
N ILE A 92 -30.82 -8.48 -11.10
CA ILE A 92 -29.41 -8.62 -11.52
C ILE A 92 -29.21 -8.24 -13.00
N GLY A 93 -30.18 -8.53 -13.87
CA GLY A 93 -30.15 -8.17 -15.29
C GLY A 93 -30.29 -6.67 -15.57
N SER A 94 -30.96 -5.92 -14.69
CA SER A 94 -30.99 -4.45 -14.76
C SER A 94 -29.64 -3.85 -14.33
N MET A 95 -29.01 -4.46 -13.31
CA MET A 95 -27.68 -4.08 -12.84
C MET A 95 -26.61 -4.29 -13.91
N ALA A 96 -26.63 -5.41 -14.62
CA ALA A 96 -25.68 -5.69 -15.69
C ALA A 96 -25.76 -4.66 -16.83
N ARG A 97 -26.97 -4.28 -17.24
CA ARG A 97 -27.20 -3.28 -18.30
C ARG A 97 -26.74 -1.88 -17.89
N GLU A 98 -27.01 -1.49 -16.64
CA GLU A 98 -26.57 -0.21 -16.10
C GLU A 98 -25.03 -0.13 -15.96
N MET A 99 -24.39 -1.22 -15.51
CA MET A 99 -22.92 -1.31 -15.46
C MET A 99 -22.28 -1.23 -16.85
N ALA A 100 -22.90 -1.86 -17.86
CA ALA A 100 -22.45 -1.78 -19.24
C ALA A 100 -22.58 -0.34 -19.79
N LYS A 101 -23.69 0.34 -19.51
CA LYS A 101 -23.90 1.74 -19.93
C LYS A 101 -22.86 2.68 -19.30
N ARG A 102 -22.63 2.57 -17.99
CA ARG A 102 -21.61 3.37 -17.29
C ARG A 102 -20.19 3.10 -17.79
N LYS A 103 -19.90 1.85 -18.16
CA LYS A 103 -18.60 1.49 -18.75
C LYS A 103 -18.39 2.19 -20.10
N ASN A 104 -19.43 2.27 -20.93
CA ASN A 104 -19.37 2.96 -22.22
C ASN A 104 -19.19 4.48 -22.02
N GLU A 105 -20.00 5.11 -21.17
CA GLU A 105 -19.88 6.55 -20.84
C GLU A 105 -18.48 6.88 -20.28
N MET A 106 -17.92 6.01 -19.43
CA MET A 106 -16.56 6.19 -18.90
C MET A 106 -15.49 6.04 -19.99
N GLN A 107 -15.70 5.17 -20.98
CA GLN A 107 -14.78 5.03 -22.12
C GLN A 107 -14.84 6.24 -23.05
N GLU A 108 -16.03 6.79 -23.30
CA GLU A 108 -16.22 8.02 -24.09
C GLU A 108 -15.52 9.21 -23.44
N ILE A 109 -15.70 9.40 -22.13
CA ILE A 109 -15.00 10.48 -21.39
C ILE A 109 -13.47 10.29 -21.44
N LYS A 110 -12.97 9.04 -21.38
CA LYS A 110 -11.53 8.76 -21.53
C LYS A 110 -11.04 9.08 -22.95
N ALA A 111 -11.81 8.75 -23.97
CA ALA A 111 -11.50 9.08 -25.36
C ALA A 111 -11.47 10.60 -25.57
N GLU A 112 -12.47 11.33 -25.09
CA GLU A 112 -12.50 12.79 -25.16
C GLU A 112 -11.32 13.45 -24.44
N LYS A 113 -10.92 12.92 -23.28
CA LYS A 113 -9.74 13.44 -22.55
C LYS A 113 -8.45 13.23 -23.34
N ARG A 114 -8.31 12.09 -24.02
CA ARG A 114 -7.14 11.82 -24.90
C ARG A 114 -7.11 12.79 -26.08
N VAL A 115 -8.26 13.06 -26.70
CA VAL A 115 -8.38 14.04 -27.78
C VAL A 115 -8.03 15.45 -27.28
N ARG A 116 -8.60 15.88 -26.15
CA ARG A 116 -8.28 17.17 -25.53
C ARG A 116 -6.79 17.30 -25.19
N HIS A 117 -6.18 16.26 -24.64
CA HIS A 117 -4.75 16.23 -24.35
C HIS A 117 -3.89 16.37 -25.62
N CYS A 118 -4.26 15.66 -26.70
CA CYS A 118 -3.58 15.79 -27.99
C CYS A 118 -3.72 17.21 -28.57
N GLN A 119 -4.92 17.81 -28.49
CA GLN A 119 -5.18 19.18 -28.93
C GLN A 119 -4.33 20.21 -28.16
N LEU A 120 -4.22 20.04 -26.83
CA LEU A 120 -3.41 20.91 -25.97
C LEU A 120 -1.92 20.82 -26.33
N LEU A 121 -1.40 19.62 -26.60
CA LEU A 121 -0.01 19.43 -27.04
C LEU A 121 0.26 20.09 -28.39
N GLN A 122 -0.64 19.94 -29.36
CA GLN A 122 -0.53 20.61 -30.66
C GLN A 122 -0.56 22.14 -30.54
N ASN A 123 -1.42 22.67 -29.67
CA ASN A 123 -1.50 24.11 -29.41
C ASN A 123 -0.25 24.64 -28.69
N CYS A 124 0.36 23.85 -27.80
CA CYS A 124 1.61 24.20 -27.13
C CYS A 124 2.77 24.24 -28.13
N PHE A 125 2.87 23.25 -29.02
CA PHE A 125 3.89 23.21 -30.07
C PHE A 125 3.78 24.40 -31.05
N LYS A 126 2.56 24.81 -31.40
CA LYS A 126 2.33 25.99 -32.25
C LYS A 126 2.73 27.31 -31.59
N ARG A 127 2.66 27.43 -30.26
CA ARG A 127 3.12 28.64 -29.54
C ARG A 127 4.64 28.76 -29.47
N GLN A 128 5.38 27.65 -29.49
CA GLN A 128 6.85 27.63 -29.45
C GLN A 128 7.49 27.98 -30.81
N LYS A 129 6.71 28.06 -31.89
CA LYS A 129 7.17 28.41 -33.24
C LYS A 129 6.80 29.84 -33.68
N LYS A 130 6.34 30.68 -32.75
CA LYS A 130 5.97 32.09 -32.98
C LYS A 130 6.82 32.98 -32.10
#